data_AF-B1H370-F1
#
_entry.id   AF-B1H370-F1
#
_cell.length_a   1.000
_cell.length_b   1.000
_cell.length_c   1.000
_cell.angle_alpha   90.00
_cell.angle_beta   90.00
_cell.angle_gamma   90.00
#
_symmetry.space_group_name_H-M   'P 1'
#
loop_
_entity.id
_entity.type
_entity.pdbx_description
1 polymer ?
#
loop_
_entity_poly.entity_id
_entity_poly.type
_entity_poly.pdbx_seq_one_letter_code
_entity_poly.pdbx_strand_id
1 'polypeptide(L)'
;MGLLRIMMPPKLQLLAVLTFGVLMLFLENQIQKLEESKEKLERAIARHEVREIEQRHSMDGTRQEIVLDDDEDILIIYNRVPKTASTSFTNIAYDLCAKNKYHVLHINTTKNNPVMSLQDQMRFVKNVSSWREMKPGFYHGHISFLDFTKFGVKKKPIYINVIRDPIERLVSYYYFLRFGDDYRPGLRRRKQGDKKTFDECVAAGGSDCAPEKLWLQIPFFCGHSSECWNVGSRWALDQAKYNLVNEYFLVGVTEELEDFIMLLEAALPRFFRGATELYRSGKKSHLRKTTEKKAPSKETTAKLQQSDIWKMENEFYEFALEQFQFVRAHAVREKDGELYVLAQNFFYEKIYPKSN
;
A
#
# COMPACT_ATOMS: atom_id res chain seq x y z
N MET A 1 84.85 -50.33 -35.24
CA MET A 1 83.68 -50.99 -34.61
C MET A 1 84.17 -51.88 -33.48
N GLY A 2 83.79 -51.57 -32.25
CA GLY A 2 84.16 -52.35 -31.07
C GLY A 2 83.45 -51.79 -29.85
N LEU A 3 82.19 -52.21 -29.63
CA LEU A 3 81.45 -51.89 -28.42
C LEU A 3 82.13 -52.57 -27.22
N LEU A 4 82.68 -51.76 -26.31
CA LEU A 4 83.16 -52.21 -25.01
C LEU A 4 81.95 -52.62 -24.17
N ARG A 5 81.58 -53.91 -24.18
CA ARG A 5 80.57 -54.48 -23.28
C ARG A 5 81.16 -54.51 -21.87
N ILE A 6 80.86 -53.50 -21.07
CA ILE A 6 81.04 -53.54 -19.62
C ILE A 6 79.98 -54.52 -19.08
N MET A 7 80.34 -55.79 -18.89
CA MET A 7 79.49 -56.76 -18.20
C MET A 7 79.45 -56.38 -16.72
N MET A 8 78.32 -55.82 -16.27
CA MET A 8 78.08 -55.62 -14.84
C MET A 8 78.11 -56.98 -14.12
N PRO A 9 78.73 -57.08 -12.93
CA PRO A 9 78.72 -58.31 -12.16
C PRO A 9 77.27 -58.78 -11.92
N PRO A 10 76.97 -60.09 -12.01
CA PRO A 10 75.61 -60.62 -11.85
C PRO A 10 74.97 -60.23 -10.50
N LYS A 11 75.79 -59.96 -9.47
CA LYS A 11 75.34 -59.43 -8.17
C LYS A 11 74.79 -58.00 -8.26
N LEU A 12 75.36 -57.12 -9.09
CA LEU A 12 74.83 -55.76 -9.31
C LEU A 12 73.56 -55.76 -10.16
N GLN A 13 73.45 -56.67 -11.14
CA GLN A 13 72.23 -56.82 -11.93
C GLN A 13 71.06 -57.30 -11.06
N LEU A 14 71.31 -58.26 -10.16
CA LEU A 14 70.31 -58.72 -9.19
C LEU A 14 69.85 -57.60 -8.25
N LEU A 15 70.80 -56.78 -7.77
CA LEU A 15 70.49 -55.63 -6.92
C LEU A 15 69.62 -54.60 -7.66
N ALA A 16 69.94 -54.28 -8.92
CA ALA A 16 69.16 -53.35 -9.74
C ALA A 16 67.72 -53.84 -9.96
N VAL A 17 67.53 -55.13 -10.25
CA VAL A 17 66.19 -55.73 -10.43
C VAL A 17 65.40 -55.71 -9.12
N LEU A 18 66.03 -56.01 -7.99
CA LEU A 18 65.39 -55.93 -6.67
C LEU A 18 64.98 -54.50 -6.33
N THR A 19 65.85 -53.52 -6.57
CA THR A 19 65.53 -52.10 -6.33
C THR A 19 64.40 -51.61 -7.23
N PHE A 20 64.35 -52.07 -8.48
CA PHE A 20 63.28 -51.73 -9.41
C PHE A 20 61.95 -52.35 -8.98
N GLY A 21 61.94 -53.61 -8.53
CA GLY A 21 60.76 -54.28 -8.01
C GLY A 21 60.19 -53.58 -6.76
N VAL A 22 61.05 -53.16 -5.83
CA VAL A 22 60.62 -52.38 -4.65
C VAL A 22 60.07 -51.01 -5.05
N LEU A 23 60.67 -50.34 -6.04
CA LEU A 23 60.20 -49.04 -6.54
C LEU A 23 58.82 -49.17 -7.20
N MET A 24 58.60 -50.23 -7.99
CA MET A 24 57.30 -50.52 -8.61
C MET A 24 56.21 -50.76 -7.57
N LEU A 25 56.48 -51.60 -6.57
CA LEU A 25 55.53 -51.82 -5.46
C LEU A 25 55.21 -50.53 -4.69
N PHE A 26 56.20 -49.66 -4.51
CA PHE A 26 55.97 -48.35 -3.89
C PHE A 26 55.07 -47.46 -4.76
N LEU A 27 55.29 -47.42 -6.07
CA LEU A 27 54.47 -46.64 -7.00
C LEU A 27 53.03 -47.16 -7.08
N GLU A 28 52.83 -48.48 -7.16
CA GLU A 28 51.49 -49.09 -7.14
C GLU A 28 50.74 -48.73 -5.86
N ASN A 29 51.40 -48.78 -4.71
CA ASN A 29 50.80 -48.38 -3.42
C ASN A 29 50.44 -46.88 -3.39
N GLN A 30 51.25 -46.01 -4.01
CA GLN A 30 50.92 -44.58 -4.13
C GLN A 30 49.72 -44.34 -5.05
N ILE A 31 49.64 -45.04 -6.18
CA ILE A 31 48.52 -44.95 -7.12
C ILE A 31 47.23 -45.39 -6.44
N GLN A 32 47.26 -46.51 -5.72
CA GLN A 32 46.07 -47.03 -5.01
C GLN A 32 45.56 -46.05 -3.94
N LYS A 33 46.46 -45.41 -3.19
CA LYS A 33 46.09 -44.34 -2.25
C LYS A 33 45.48 -43.12 -2.96
N LEU A 34 45.97 -42.79 -4.15
CA LEU A 34 45.45 -41.68 -4.94
C LEU A 34 44.03 -41.97 -5.43
N GLU A 35 43.77 -43.19 -5.90
CA GLU A 35 42.44 -43.64 -6.34
C GLU A 35 41.43 -43.63 -5.19
N GLU A 36 41.81 -44.12 -4.00
CA GLU A 36 40.96 -44.04 -2.80
C GLU A 36 40.65 -42.58 -2.40
N SER A 37 41.63 -41.68 -2.55
CA SER A 37 41.43 -40.26 -2.24
C SER A 37 40.49 -39.58 -3.25
N LYS A 38 40.56 -39.97 -4.53
CA LYS A 38 39.69 -39.49 -5.59
C LYS A 38 38.25 -39.93 -5.36
N GLU A 39 38.01 -41.20 -5.02
CA GLU A 39 36.67 -41.69 -4.69
C GLU A 39 36.05 -40.95 -3.49
N LYS A 40 36.85 -40.66 -2.46
CA LYS A 40 36.38 -39.88 -1.30
C LYS A 40 35.97 -38.47 -1.69
N LEU A 41 36.71 -37.84 -2.60
CA LEU A 41 36.41 -36.51 -3.12
C LEU A 41 35.15 -36.51 -3.99
N GLU A 42 35.00 -37.47 -4.89
CA GLU A 42 33.80 -37.61 -5.74
C GLU A 42 32.53 -37.82 -4.90
N ARG A 43 32.60 -38.65 -3.85
CA ARG A 43 31.49 -38.81 -2.90
C ARG A 43 31.19 -37.54 -2.11
N ALA A 44 32.20 -36.73 -1.79
CA ALA A 44 32.00 -35.46 -1.10
C ALA A 44 31.33 -34.43 -2.02
N ILE A 45 31.72 -34.36 -3.29
CA ILE A 45 31.11 -33.50 -4.31
C ILE A 45 29.65 -33.91 -4.55
N ALA A 46 29.37 -35.19 -4.76
CA ALA A 46 28.00 -35.67 -4.96
C ALA A 46 27.08 -35.34 -3.76
N ARG A 47 27.60 -35.44 -2.53
CA ARG A 47 26.86 -35.01 -1.32
C ARG A 47 26.62 -33.51 -1.27
N HIS A 48 27.55 -32.70 -1.78
CA HIS A 48 27.41 -31.25 -1.85
C HIS A 48 26.38 -30.85 -2.93
N GLU A 49 26.40 -31.49 -4.09
CA GLU A 49 25.41 -31.26 -5.16
C GLU A 49 24.00 -31.64 -4.72
N VAL A 50 23.82 -32.77 -4.02
CA VAL A 50 22.51 -33.16 -3.46
C VAL A 50 22.03 -32.13 -2.43
N ARG A 51 22.92 -31.61 -1.57
CA ARG A 51 22.58 -30.52 -0.63
C ARG A 51 22.20 -29.22 -1.33
N GLU A 52 22.88 -28.85 -2.42
CA GLU A 52 22.51 -27.67 -3.21
C GLU A 52 21.16 -27.85 -3.91
N ILE A 53 20.85 -29.05 -4.42
CA ILE A 53 19.55 -29.36 -5.02
C ILE A 53 18.45 -29.31 -3.95
N GLU A 54 18.67 -29.88 -2.77
CA GLU A 54 17.74 -29.79 -1.63
C GLU A 54 17.57 -28.33 -1.17
N GLN A 55 18.62 -27.51 -1.16
CA GLN A 55 18.54 -26.07 -0.90
C GLN A 55 17.76 -25.31 -1.99
N ARG A 56 17.92 -25.66 -3.27
CA ARG A 56 17.15 -25.07 -4.38
C ARG A 56 15.66 -25.43 -4.29
N HIS A 57 15.32 -26.67 -3.94
CA HIS A 57 13.93 -27.08 -3.69
C HIS A 57 13.34 -26.42 -2.43
N SER A 58 14.14 -26.22 -1.38
CA SER A 58 13.76 -25.42 -0.21
C SER A 58 13.52 -23.96 -0.61
N MET A 59 14.37 -23.35 -1.43
CA MET A 59 14.24 -21.95 -1.89
C MET A 59 13.02 -21.70 -2.78
N ASP A 60 12.58 -22.67 -3.59
CA ASP A 60 11.38 -22.54 -4.43
C ASP A 60 10.09 -22.58 -3.59
N GLY A 61 10.05 -23.45 -2.57
CA GLY A 61 9.03 -23.40 -1.51
C GLY A 61 9.08 -22.11 -0.69
N THR A 62 10.29 -21.63 -0.38
CA THR A 62 10.50 -20.35 0.35
C THR A 62 10.05 -19.15 -0.49
N ARG A 63 10.15 -19.18 -1.82
CA ARG A 63 9.73 -18.07 -2.70
C ARG A 63 8.21 -17.91 -2.73
N GLN A 64 7.49 -19.03 -2.66
CA GLN A 64 6.03 -19.03 -2.56
C GLN A 64 5.56 -18.68 -1.14
N GLU A 65 6.30 -19.07 -0.10
CA GLU A 65 6.07 -18.65 1.29
C GLU A 65 6.42 -17.17 1.56
N ILE A 66 7.51 -16.62 1.01
CA ILE A 66 7.93 -15.22 1.18
C ILE A 66 6.91 -14.25 0.57
N VAL A 67 6.33 -14.59 -0.60
CA VAL A 67 5.28 -13.76 -1.23
C VAL A 67 3.98 -13.80 -0.42
N LEU A 68 3.67 -14.93 0.22
CA LEU A 68 2.53 -15.04 1.13
C LEU A 68 2.79 -14.25 2.43
N ASP A 69 3.99 -14.29 2.99
CA ASP A 69 4.34 -13.62 4.26
C ASP A 69 4.33 -12.08 4.17
N ASP A 70 4.74 -11.50 3.04
CA ASP A 70 4.76 -10.03 2.88
C ASP A 70 3.34 -9.42 2.70
N ASP A 71 2.41 -10.20 2.12
CA ASP A 71 0.99 -9.87 2.00
C ASP A 71 0.27 -9.93 3.36
N GLU A 72 0.67 -10.84 4.26
CA GLU A 72 0.11 -10.95 5.60
C GLU A 72 0.51 -9.79 6.52
N ASP A 73 1.59 -9.05 6.22
CA ASP A 73 2.04 -7.89 7.01
C ASP A 73 1.54 -6.54 6.46
N ILE A 74 0.61 -6.54 5.48
CA ILE A 74 0.09 -5.30 4.88
C ILE A 74 -0.92 -4.61 5.79
N LEU A 75 -0.78 -3.29 5.87
CA LEU A 75 -1.64 -2.41 6.62
C LEU A 75 -2.10 -1.25 5.75
N ILE A 76 -3.40 -1.09 5.57
CA ILE A 76 -4.01 0.05 4.92
C ILE A 76 -4.61 0.99 5.97
N ILE A 77 -4.31 2.28 5.88
CA ILE A 77 -4.99 3.34 6.62
C ILE A 77 -5.81 4.18 5.65
N TYR A 78 -7.13 4.13 5.82
CA TYR A 78 -8.08 5.02 5.18
C TYR A 78 -8.55 6.09 6.17
N ASN A 79 -7.81 7.19 6.26
CA ASN A 79 -8.11 8.32 7.15
C ASN A 79 -9.25 9.20 6.58
N ARG A 80 -10.42 8.59 6.46
CA ARG A 80 -11.60 9.07 5.73
C ARG A 80 -12.01 10.51 6.06
N VAL A 81 -12.10 11.33 5.03
CA VAL A 81 -12.73 12.66 5.10
C VAL A 81 -14.27 12.51 5.26
N PRO A 82 -14.93 13.35 6.08
CA PRO A 82 -16.39 13.37 6.15
C PRO A 82 -17.06 13.78 4.83
N LYS A 83 -18.14 13.06 4.48
CA LYS A 83 -19.05 13.38 3.35
C LYS A 83 -18.46 13.23 1.93
N THR A 84 -17.47 12.35 1.78
CA THR A 84 -16.80 12.01 0.51
C THR A 84 -17.10 10.56 0.07
N ALA A 85 -18.36 10.13 0.19
CA ALA A 85 -18.80 8.74 -0.02
C ALA A 85 -18.07 7.66 0.81
N SER A 86 -17.35 8.08 1.86
CA SER A 86 -16.56 7.18 2.72
C SER A 86 -17.34 6.06 3.38
N THR A 87 -18.67 6.16 3.55
CA THR A 87 -19.47 5.04 4.06
C THR A 87 -19.68 3.96 2.99
N SER A 88 -19.92 4.33 1.73
CA SER A 88 -20.01 3.36 0.64
C SER A 88 -18.70 2.58 0.52
N PHE A 89 -17.58 3.29 0.37
CA PHE A 89 -16.28 2.66 0.18
C PHE A 89 -15.87 1.74 1.35
N THR A 90 -16.04 2.18 2.60
CA THR A 90 -15.72 1.32 3.75
C THR A 90 -16.61 0.07 3.83
N ASN A 91 -17.88 0.12 3.40
CA ASN A 91 -18.73 -1.08 3.42
C ASN A 91 -18.25 -2.14 2.43
N ILE A 92 -17.62 -1.76 1.31
CA ILE A 92 -16.95 -2.71 0.42
C ILE A 92 -15.87 -3.47 1.19
N ALA A 93 -15.04 -2.76 1.96
CA ALA A 93 -14.01 -3.41 2.78
C ALA A 93 -14.64 -4.38 3.80
N TYR A 94 -15.71 -3.98 4.50
CA TYR A 94 -16.42 -4.87 5.44
C TYR A 94 -17.03 -6.10 4.77
N ASP A 95 -17.63 -5.94 3.59
CA ASP A 95 -18.29 -7.04 2.89
C ASP A 95 -17.25 -8.02 2.27
N LEU A 96 -16.04 -7.56 1.94
CA LEU A 96 -14.98 -8.39 1.36
C LEU A 96 -14.02 -9.00 2.39
N CYS A 97 -13.88 -8.42 3.59
CA CYS A 97 -12.80 -8.79 4.52
C CYS A 97 -12.80 -10.26 4.94
N ALA A 98 -13.98 -10.87 5.12
CA ALA A 98 -14.09 -12.28 5.46
C ALA A 98 -13.62 -13.18 4.30
N LYS A 99 -14.00 -12.86 3.07
CA LYS A 99 -13.64 -13.64 1.87
C LYS A 99 -12.17 -13.48 1.52
N ASN A 100 -11.66 -12.26 1.64
CA ASN A 100 -10.30 -11.88 1.27
C ASN A 100 -9.30 -12.00 2.44
N LYS A 101 -9.75 -12.51 3.60
CA LYS A 101 -8.93 -12.84 4.78
C LYS A 101 -8.10 -11.67 5.29
N TYR A 102 -8.77 -10.58 5.66
CA TYR A 102 -8.16 -9.43 6.34
C TYR A 102 -9.11 -8.85 7.39
N HIS A 103 -8.62 -7.93 8.22
CA HIS A 103 -9.38 -7.31 9.29
C HIS A 103 -9.79 -5.87 8.95
N VAL A 104 -10.99 -5.44 9.36
CA VAL A 104 -11.45 -4.06 9.20
C VAL A 104 -11.70 -3.45 10.57
N LEU A 105 -11.03 -2.33 10.87
CA LEU A 105 -11.08 -1.69 12.17
C LEU A 105 -11.46 -0.21 12.04
N HIS A 106 -12.45 0.22 12.82
CA HIS A 106 -12.83 1.63 12.89
C HIS A 106 -12.11 2.34 14.02
N ILE A 107 -11.37 3.40 13.69
CA ILE A 107 -10.71 4.29 14.63
C ILE A 107 -11.71 5.36 15.08
N ASN A 108 -12.04 5.36 16.37
CA ASN A 108 -12.88 6.37 16.97
C ASN A 108 -12.03 7.30 17.84
N THR A 109 -12.24 8.62 17.71
CA THR A 109 -11.59 9.64 18.53
C THR A 109 -12.62 10.38 19.36
N THR A 110 -12.24 10.81 20.56
CA THR A 110 -13.14 11.55 21.45
C THR A 110 -13.65 12.81 20.74
N LYS A 111 -14.98 12.97 20.70
CA LYS A 111 -15.68 14.06 20.00
C LYS A 111 -15.38 14.14 18.49
N ASN A 112 -14.91 13.05 17.87
CA ASN A 112 -14.43 13.02 16.49
C ASN A 112 -13.34 14.07 16.21
N ASN A 113 -12.45 14.33 17.18
CA ASN A 113 -11.30 15.19 16.96
C ASN A 113 -10.34 14.53 15.96
N PRO A 114 -10.02 15.16 14.82
CA PRO A 114 -9.10 14.60 13.84
C PRO A 114 -7.64 14.60 14.28
N VAL A 115 -7.29 15.37 15.32
CA VAL A 115 -5.91 15.47 15.85
C VAL A 115 -5.76 14.62 17.12
N MET A 116 -4.87 13.64 17.05
CA MET A 116 -4.43 12.88 18.22
C MET A 116 -3.38 13.65 19.03
N SER A 117 -3.40 13.47 20.36
CA SER A 117 -2.29 13.91 21.22
C SER A 117 -1.00 13.16 20.88
N LEU A 118 0.17 13.70 21.22
CA LEU A 118 1.46 13.06 20.91
C LEU A 118 1.56 11.64 21.50
N GLN A 119 1.10 11.46 22.74
CA GLN A 119 1.07 10.15 23.40
C GLN A 119 0.10 9.17 22.71
N ASP A 120 -1.03 9.65 22.18
CA ASP A 120 -1.99 8.81 21.46
C ASP A 120 -1.49 8.48 20.04
N GLN A 121 -0.76 9.39 19.39
CA GLN A 121 -0.06 9.09 18.14
C GLN A 121 0.94 7.94 18.34
N MET A 122 1.76 8.01 19.40
CA MET A 122 2.70 6.95 19.75
C MET A 122 2.00 5.62 20.05
N ARG A 123 0.90 5.64 20.82
CA ARG A 123 0.10 4.43 21.12
C ARG A 123 -0.52 3.85 19.86
N PHE A 124 -1.11 4.68 19.02
CA PHE A 124 -1.74 4.26 17.78
C PHE A 124 -0.73 3.60 16.84
N VAL A 125 0.41 4.26 16.59
CA VAL A 125 1.48 3.74 15.75
C VAL A 125 2.00 2.40 16.29
N LYS A 126 2.28 2.32 17.59
CA LYS A 126 2.71 1.06 18.22
C LYS A 126 1.69 -0.05 18.02
N ASN A 127 0.44 0.19 18.39
CA ASN A 127 -0.62 -0.81 18.28
C ASN A 127 -0.75 -1.31 16.85
N VAL A 128 -0.90 -0.40 15.89
CA VAL A 128 -1.17 -0.75 14.51
C VAL A 128 0.03 -1.44 13.84
N SER A 129 1.26 -1.05 14.18
CA SER A 129 2.46 -1.68 13.63
C SER A 129 2.78 -3.04 14.25
N SER A 130 2.46 -3.29 15.52
CA SER A 130 2.83 -4.52 16.22
C SER A 130 1.70 -5.54 16.41
N TRP A 131 0.44 -5.18 16.14
CA TRP A 131 -0.72 -6.06 16.32
C TRP A 131 -0.84 -7.05 15.16
N ARG A 132 -0.05 -8.12 15.22
CA ARG A 132 0.06 -9.14 14.16
C ARG A 132 -1.25 -9.83 13.85
N GLU A 133 -2.08 -10.08 14.87
CA GLU A 133 -3.36 -10.77 14.73
C GLU A 133 -4.41 -9.96 13.97
N MET A 134 -4.16 -8.66 13.73
CA MET A 134 -5.03 -7.80 12.92
C MET A 134 -4.45 -7.51 11.54
N LYS A 135 -3.38 -8.22 11.14
CA LYS A 135 -2.79 -8.11 9.82
C LYS A 135 -3.16 -9.32 8.95
N PRO A 136 -3.42 -9.11 7.65
CA PRO A 136 -3.52 -7.81 6.97
C PRO A 136 -4.72 -7.00 7.49
N GLY A 137 -4.54 -5.69 7.58
CA GLY A 137 -5.47 -4.81 8.31
C GLY A 137 -5.88 -3.57 7.54
N PHE A 138 -7.17 -3.26 7.54
CA PHE A 138 -7.76 -2.05 6.97
C PHE A 138 -8.32 -1.18 8.10
N TYR A 139 -7.61 -0.13 8.45
CA TYR A 139 -7.99 0.80 9.51
C TYR A 139 -8.62 2.04 8.89
N HIS A 140 -9.80 2.44 9.37
CA HIS A 140 -10.47 3.65 8.88
C HIS A 140 -11.01 4.52 10.00
N GLY A 141 -10.96 5.83 9.83
CA GLY A 141 -11.50 6.76 10.82
C GLY A 141 -11.28 8.23 10.44
N HIS A 142 -11.95 9.12 11.15
CA HIS A 142 -11.84 10.57 10.95
C HIS A 142 -10.63 11.13 11.68
N ILE A 143 -9.44 10.86 11.14
CA ILE A 143 -8.15 11.31 11.67
C ILE A 143 -7.36 12.01 10.57
N SER A 144 -6.55 13.00 10.92
CA SER A 144 -5.62 13.61 9.96
C SER A 144 -4.45 12.66 9.66
N PHE A 145 -3.74 12.92 8.57
CA PHE A 145 -2.53 12.22 8.20
C PHE A 145 -1.55 12.18 9.38
N LEU A 146 -1.04 10.99 9.67
CA LEU A 146 -0.05 10.76 10.71
C LEU A 146 1.18 10.16 10.05
N ASP A 147 2.31 10.85 10.21
CA ASP A 147 3.56 10.39 9.65
C ASP A 147 4.20 9.32 10.55
N PHE A 148 4.12 8.06 10.11
CA PHE A 148 4.68 6.91 10.82
C PHE A 148 6.22 6.92 10.86
N THR A 149 6.89 7.63 9.94
CA THR A 149 8.37 7.66 9.88
C THR A 149 8.98 8.26 11.15
N LYS A 150 8.29 9.23 11.75
CA LYS A 150 8.69 9.92 12.99
C LYS A 150 8.77 9.00 14.21
N PHE A 151 8.24 7.79 14.11
CA PHE A 151 8.12 6.84 15.21
C PHE A 151 9.02 5.60 15.04
N GLY A 152 9.87 5.56 14.00
CA GLY A 152 10.86 4.49 13.81
C GLY A 152 10.24 3.12 13.49
N VAL A 153 9.12 3.09 12.76
CA VAL A 153 8.49 1.84 12.35
C VAL A 153 9.30 1.13 11.25
N LYS A 154 9.26 -0.20 11.24
CA LYS A 154 9.96 -1.01 10.21
C LYS A 154 9.28 -0.94 8.83
N LYS A 155 7.94 -1.00 8.81
CA LYS A 155 7.10 -0.98 7.62
C LYS A 155 6.04 0.11 7.78
N LYS A 156 5.93 1.01 6.81
CA LYS A 156 4.90 2.06 6.80
C LYS A 156 3.54 1.47 6.41
N PRO A 157 2.43 1.98 6.95
CA PRO A 157 1.11 1.71 6.38
C PRO A 157 1.00 2.27 4.96
N ILE A 158 0.13 1.65 4.17
CA ILE A 158 -0.35 2.17 2.90
C ILE A 158 -1.49 3.15 3.21
N TYR A 159 -1.31 4.43 2.88
CA TYR A 159 -2.38 5.42 3.00
C TYR A 159 -3.20 5.52 1.73
N ILE A 160 -4.53 5.55 1.85
CA ILE A 160 -5.44 5.86 0.75
C ILE A 160 -6.47 6.89 1.20
N ASN A 161 -7.07 7.63 0.28
CA ASN A 161 -8.21 8.48 0.63
C ASN A 161 -9.16 8.74 -0.55
N VAL A 162 -10.31 9.35 -0.24
CA VAL A 162 -11.25 9.89 -1.23
C VAL A 162 -11.67 11.28 -0.78
N ILE A 163 -11.48 12.27 -1.64
CA ILE A 163 -11.88 13.66 -1.41
C ILE A 163 -13.08 14.04 -2.31
N ARG A 164 -13.53 15.29 -2.20
CA ARG A 164 -14.66 15.82 -2.97
C ARG A 164 -14.48 17.32 -3.22
N ASP A 165 -15.19 17.86 -4.22
CA ASP A 165 -15.36 19.30 -4.37
C ASP A 165 -15.66 19.96 -2.98
N PRO A 166 -14.91 21.01 -2.60
CA PRO A 166 -15.03 21.59 -1.26
C PRO A 166 -16.42 22.14 -0.94
N ILE A 167 -17.10 22.76 -1.90
CA ILE A 167 -18.43 23.36 -1.71
C ILE A 167 -19.46 22.24 -1.58
N GLU A 168 -19.47 21.27 -2.50
CA GLU A 168 -20.40 20.15 -2.46
C GLU A 168 -20.26 19.32 -1.18
N ARG A 169 -19.02 19.12 -0.71
CA ARG A 169 -18.74 18.46 0.57
C ARG A 169 -19.35 19.26 1.73
N LEU A 170 -19.14 20.57 1.77
CA LEU A 170 -19.69 21.44 2.81
C LEU A 170 -21.22 21.47 2.78
N VAL A 171 -21.82 21.60 1.60
CA VAL A 171 -23.28 21.54 1.40
C VAL A 171 -23.84 20.20 1.89
N SER A 172 -23.19 19.09 1.54
CA SER A 172 -23.59 17.77 2.02
C SER A 172 -23.52 17.66 3.54
N TYR A 173 -22.48 18.24 4.16
CA TYR A 173 -22.34 18.27 5.61
C TYR A 173 -23.39 19.16 6.30
N TYR A 174 -23.66 20.34 5.73
CA TYR A 174 -24.65 21.30 6.24
C TYR A 174 -26.04 20.69 6.36
N TYR A 175 -26.50 20.03 5.30
CA TYR A 175 -27.81 19.39 5.27
C TYR A 175 -27.85 18.10 6.07
N PHE A 176 -26.74 17.35 6.13
CA PHE A 176 -26.62 16.18 7.00
C PHE A 176 -26.86 16.51 8.48
N LEU A 177 -26.36 17.64 8.97
CA LEU A 177 -26.59 18.06 10.36
C LEU A 177 -28.06 18.40 10.67
N ARG A 178 -28.85 18.72 9.65
CA ARG A 178 -30.26 19.15 9.75
C ARG A 178 -31.25 18.02 9.50
N PHE A 179 -30.97 17.17 8.52
CA PHE A 179 -31.91 16.15 8.02
C PHE A 179 -31.43 14.72 8.19
N GLY A 180 -30.19 14.51 8.64
CA GLY A 180 -29.65 13.18 8.87
C GLY A 180 -29.25 12.44 7.60
N ASP A 181 -29.27 11.12 7.70
CA ASP A 181 -28.92 10.21 6.62
C ASP A 181 -29.86 8.99 6.61
N ASP A 182 -29.93 8.33 5.46
CA ASP A 182 -30.72 7.11 5.24
C ASP A 182 -30.13 5.84 5.86
N TYR A 183 -28.86 5.87 6.28
CA TYR A 183 -28.15 4.72 6.84
C TYR A 183 -28.48 4.49 8.32
N ARG A 184 -28.67 5.57 9.08
CA ARG A 184 -29.08 5.56 10.49
C ARG A 184 -30.13 6.64 10.74
N PRO A 185 -31.37 6.45 10.24
CA PRO A 185 -32.42 7.47 10.26
C PRO A 185 -32.93 7.80 11.67
N GLY A 186 -32.85 6.85 12.61
CA GLY A 186 -33.30 7.06 14.00
C GLY A 186 -32.38 7.96 14.85
N LEU A 187 -31.22 8.37 14.34
CA LEU A 187 -30.30 9.23 15.08
C LEU A 187 -30.62 10.71 14.89
N ARG A 188 -31.01 11.37 15.99
CA ARG A 188 -31.21 12.81 16.01
C ARG A 188 -29.89 13.55 15.80
N ARG A 189 -29.83 14.41 14.79
CA ARG A 189 -28.62 15.21 14.48
C ARG A 189 -28.59 16.50 15.26
N ARG A 190 -27.39 17.04 15.47
CA ARG A 190 -27.12 18.20 16.33
C ARG A 190 -27.95 19.44 15.96
N LYS A 191 -28.24 19.63 14.67
CA LYS A 191 -28.97 20.80 14.15
C LYS A 191 -30.35 20.40 13.59
N GLN A 192 -30.90 19.26 13.98
CA GLN A 192 -32.18 18.80 13.46
C GLN A 192 -33.33 19.73 13.90
N GLY A 193 -34.15 20.12 12.93
CA GLY A 193 -35.23 21.09 13.08
C GLY A 193 -34.89 22.48 12.53
N ASP A 194 -33.62 22.77 12.25
CA ASP A 194 -33.23 23.97 11.49
C ASP A 194 -33.59 23.79 10.01
N LYS A 195 -34.53 24.60 9.53
CA LYS A 195 -35.05 24.58 8.16
C LYS A 195 -34.32 25.55 7.22
N LYS A 196 -33.39 26.35 7.73
CA LYS A 196 -32.67 27.37 6.96
C LYS A 196 -31.89 26.72 5.83
N THR A 197 -32.08 27.20 4.60
CA THR A 197 -31.34 26.67 3.45
C THR A 197 -29.87 27.09 3.48
N PHE A 198 -29.03 26.41 2.70
CA PHE A 198 -27.61 26.76 2.61
C PHE A 198 -27.44 28.16 2.02
N ASP A 199 -28.21 28.51 0.98
CA ASP A 199 -28.24 29.85 0.39
C ASP A 199 -28.63 30.93 1.40
N GLU A 200 -29.71 30.73 2.16
CA GLU A 200 -30.11 31.64 3.24
C GLU A 200 -29.03 31.78 4.31
N CYS A 201 -28.32 30.69 4.62
CA CYS A 201 -27.21 30.71 5.57
C CYS A 201 -26.08 31.61 5.05
N VAL A 202 -25.67 31.44 3.80
CA VAL A 202 -24.57 32.19 3.18
C VAL A 202 -24.94 33.66 2.99
N ALA A 203 -26.18 33.96 2.60
CA ALA A 203 -26.70 35.32 2.48
C ALA A 203 -26.63 36.05 3.84
N ALA A 204 -27.00 35.36 4.92
CA ALA A 204 -27.04 35.91 6.27
C ALA A 204 -25.71 35.81 7.05
N GLY A 205 -24.61 35.34 6.44
CA GLY A 205 -23.33 35.18 7.13
C GLY A 205 -23.33 34.15 8.28
N GLY A 206 -24.06 33.05 8.12
CA GLY A 206 -24.18 32.03 9.15
C GLY A 206 -22.90 31.22 9.40
N SER A 207 -22.65 30.81 10.65
CA SER A 207 -21.41 30.13 11.05
C SER A 207 -21.21 28.72 10.46
N ASP A 208 -22.30 28.02 10.11
CA ASP A 208 -22.25 26.65 9.59
C ASP A 208 -21.91 26.60 8.08
N CYS A 209 -21.97 27.74 7.40
CA CYS A 209 -21.72 27.90 5.96
C CYS A 209 -20.64 28.97 5.67
N ALA A 210 -19.95 29.44 6.71
CA ALA A 210 -18.87 30.40 6.58
C ALA A 210 -17.68 29.80 5.81
N PRO A 211 -16.89 30.60 5.06
CA PRO A 211 -15.80 30.07 4.23
C PRO A 211 -14.77 29.24 5.01
N GLU A 212 -14.54 29.54 6.28
CA GLU A 212 -13.63 28.77 7.15
C GLU A 212 -14.07 27.31 7.35
N LYS A 213 -15.34 26.98 7.06
CA LYS A 213 -15.86 25.60 7.09
C LYS A 213 -15.48 24.78 5.86
N LEU A 214 -14.96 25.42 4.81
CA LEU A 214 -14.37 24.73 3.67
C LEU A 214 -13.05 24.05 4.07
N TRP A 215 -12.26 24.72 4.92
CA TRP A 215 -10.95 24.26 5.41
C TRP A 215 -11.06 22.97 6.22
N LEU A 216 -10.86 21.83 5.55
CA LEU A 216 -10.96 20.50 6.14
C LEU A 216 -10.10 19.48 5.40
N GLN A 217 -10.14 19.44 4.07
CA GLN A 217 -9.43 18.41 3.32
C GLN A 217 -7.93 18.70 3.39
N ILE A 218 -7.50 19.95 3.27
CA ILE A 218 -6.10 20.35 3.44
C ILE A 218 -5.55 19.89 4.80
N PRO A 219 -6.14 20.22 5.97
CA PRO A 219 -5.68 19.71 7.27
C PRO A 219 -5.65 18.18 7.40
N PHE A 220 -6.58 17.47 6.74
CA PHE A 220 -6.62 16.01 6.77
C PHE A 220 -5.41 15.38 6.09
N PHE A 221 -4.85 16.04 5.07
CA PHE A 221 -3.62 15.59 4.37
C PHE A 221 -2.35 16.22 4.92
N CYS A 222 -2.40 17.48 5.34
CA CYS A 222 -1.27 18.18 5.96
C CYS A 222 -0.85 17.50 7.27
N GLY A 223 -1.82 17.06 8.08
CA GLY A 223 -1.57 16.17 9.22
C GLY A 223 -1.71 16.83 10.60
N HIS A 224 -0.85 16.40 11.53
CA HIS A 224 -0.92 16.77 12.95
C HIS A 224 -0.07 17.99 13.33
N SER A 225 0.46 18.74 12.37
CA SER A 225 1.26 19.95 12.61
C SER A 225 0.37 21.14 12.92
N SER A 226 0.85 22.07 13.78
CA SER A 226 0.09 23.27 14.17
C SER A 226 -0.37 24.08 12.96
N GLU A 227 0.53 24.32 12.02
CA GLU A 227 0.28 25.17 10.85
C GLU A 227 -0.79 24.58 9.92
N CYS A 228 -1.03 23.26 9.94
CA CYS A 228 -2.12 22.62 9.19
C CYS A 228 -3.51 23.14 9.58
N TRP A 229 -3.67 23.57 10.84
CA TRP A 229 -4.94 24.00 11.41
C TRP A 229 -5.08 25.52 11.46
N ASN A 230 -4.08 26.26 10.97
CA ASN A 230 -4.18 27.68 10.69
C ASN A 230 -4.96 27.85 9.37
N VAL A 231 -6.22 28.26 9.49
CA VAL A 231 -7.13 28.40 8.35
C VAL A 231 -6.56 29.36 7.31
N GLY A 232 -6.42 28.89 6.07
CA GLY A 232 -5.86 29.69 4.96
C GLY A 232 -4.34 29.73 4.91
N SER A 233 -3.65 28.85 5.64
CA SER A 233 -2.20 28.75 5.57
C SER A 233 -1.72 28.21 4.22
N ARG A 234 -0.88 28.98 3.51
CA ARG A 234 -0.26 28.52 2.26
C ARG A 234 0.69 27.34 2.51
N TRP A 235 1.43 27.37 3.60
CA TRP A 235 2.31 26.27 4.00
C TRP A 235 1.53 24.96 4.16
N ALA A 236 0.33 25.02 4.77
CA ALA A 236 -0.50 23.84 4.97
C ALA A 236 -0.99 23.24 3.65
N LEU A 237 -1.35 24.09 2.68
CA LEU A 237 -1.71 23.66 1.33
C LEU A 237 -0.54 22.95 0.64
N ASP A 238 0.65 23.56 0.66
CA ASP A 238 1.82 23.00 0.01
C ASP A 238 2.24 21.66 0.68
N GLN A 239 2.17 21.58 2.01
CA GLN A 239 2.42 20.34 2.74
C GLN A 239 1.37 19.26 2.47
N ALA A 240 0.08 19.63 2.33
CA ALA A 240 -0.97 18.68 1.98
C ALA A 240 -0.74 18.06 0.60
N LYS A 241 -0.35 18.87 -0.41
CA LYS A 241 0.02 18.38 -1.74
C LYS A 241 1.25 17.47 -1.68
N TYR A 242 2.27 17.87 -0.92
CA TYR A 242 3.47 17.06 -0.72
C TYR A 242 3.12 15.70 -0.12
N ASN A 243 2.33 15.66 0.95
CA ASN A 243 1.95 14.40 1.59
C ASN A 243 1.09 13.54 0.66
N LEU A 244 0.18 14.14 -0.12
CA LEU A 244 -0.62 13.40 -1.10
C LEU A 244 0.25 12.66 -2.10
N VAL A 245 1.30 13.28 -2.62
CA VAL A 245 2.18 12.64 -3.62
C VAL A 245 3.14 11.63 -2.98
N ASN A 246 3.68 11.94 -1.80
CA ASN A 246 4.79 11.17 -1.23
C ASN A 246 4.37 10.07 -0.25
N GLU A 247 3.19 10.20 0.37
CA GLU A 247 2.78 9.32 1.47
C GLU A 247 1.47 8.56 1.19
N TYR A 248 0.64 9.05 0.25
CA TYR A 248 -0.57 8.34 -0.16
C TYR A 248 -0.31 7.46 -1.37
N PHE A 249 -0.75 6.21 -1.29
CA PHE A 249 -0.72 5.25 -2.38
C PHE A 249 -1.66 5.63 -3.53
N LEU A 250 -2.90 6.00 -3.18
CA LEU A 250 -3.88 6.49 -4.14
C LEU A 250 -4.90 7.39 -3.43
N VAL A 251 -5.23 8.51 -4.06
CA VAL A 251 -6.31 9.40 -3.63
C VAL A 251 -7.30 9.53 -4.78
N GLY A 252 -8.54 9.11 -4.57
CA GLY A 252 -9.63 9.28 -5.53
C GLY A 252 -10.48 10.51 -5.23
N VAL A 253 -11.42 10.78 -6.12
CA VAL A 253 -12.50 11.76 -5.91
C VAL A 253 -13.84 11.06 -5.83
N THR A 254 -14.80 11.67 -5.12
CA THR A 254 -16.12 11.08 -4.84
C THR A 254 -16.91 10.80 -6.11
N GLU A 255 -16.75 11.66 -7.11
CA GLU A 255 -17.43 11.65 -8.40
C GLU A 255 -16.92 10.54 -9.33
N GLU A 256 -15.69 10.05 -9.10
CA GLU A 256 -15.03 8.97 -9.86
C GLU A 256 -14.72 7.75 -8.96
N LEU A 257 -15.60 7.48 -7.97
CA LEU A 257 -15.37 6.44 -6.96
C LEU A 257 -15.26 5.03 -7.56
N GLU A 258 -15.97 4.74 -8.65
CA GLU A 258 -15.91 3.45 -9.32
C GLU A 258 -14.51 3.16 -9.87
N ASP A 259 -13.91 4.13 -10.56
CA ASP A 259 -12.56 4.03 -11.11
C ASP A 259 -11.54 3.88 -10.00
N PHE A 260 -11.72 4.59 -8.90
CA PHE A 260 -10.86 4.45 -7.72
C PHE A 260 -10.90 3.03 -7.16
N ILE A 261 -12.09 2.43 -7.05
CA ILE A 261 -12.26 1.03 -6.59
C ILE A 261 -11.59 0.06 -7.57
N MET A 262 -11.77 0.25 -8.87
CA MET A 262 -11.17 -0.61 -9.90
C MET A 262 -9.64 -0.58 -9.86
N LEU A 263 -9.03 0.60 -9.71
CA LEU A 263 -7.58 0.73 -9.59
C LEU A 263 -7.04 0.06 -8.32
N LEU A 264 -7.78 0.18 -7.20
CA LEU A 264 -7.41 -0.51 -5.96
C LEU A 264 -7.58 -2.04 -6.06
N GLU A 265 -8.59 -2.54 -6.76
CA GLU A 265 -8.76 -3.97 -7.04
C GLU A 265 -7.58 -4.53 -7.84
N ALA A 266 -7.11 -3.78 -8.83
CA ALA A 266 -5.94 -4.14 -9.63
C ALA A 266 -4.64 -4.16 -8.82
N ALA A 267 -4.41 -3.11 -8.02
CA ALA A 267 -3.11 -2.88 -7.39
C ALA A 267 -2.99 -3.51 -5.98
N LEU A 268 -4.10 -3.67 -5.26
CA LEU A 268 -4.15 -4.24 -3.90
C LEU A 268 -5.21 -5.36 -3.81
N PRO A 269 -5.09 -6.44 -4.62
CA PRO A 269 -6.10 -7.48 -4.73
C PRO A 269 -6.32 -8.25 -3.42
N ARG A 270 -5.34 -8.29 -2.50
CA ARG A 270 -5.52 -8.89 -1.17
C ARG A 270 -6.67 -8.23 -0.38
N PHE A 271 -6.94 -6.94 -0.61
CA PHE A 271 -8.03 -6.22 0.04
C PHE A 271 -9.27 -6.11 -0.84
N PHE A 272 -9.08 -5.83 -2.13
CA PHE A 272 -10.15 -5.35 -3.00
C PHE A 272 -10.54 -6.30 -4.13
N ARG A 273 -10.05 -7.55 -4.16
CA ARG A 273 -10.54 -8.55 -5.13
C ARG A 273 -12.06 -8.73 -5.01
N GLY A 274 -12.78 -8.50 -6.10
CA GLY A 274 -14.23 -8.51 -6.22
C GLY A 274 -14.91 -7.18 -5.86
N ALA A 275 -14.17 -6.09 -5.65
CA ALA A 275 -14.73 -4.81 -5.20
C ALA A 275 -15.50 -4.07 -6.29
N THR A 276 -15.01 -4.06 -7.53
CA THR A 276 -15.69 -3.40 -8.65
C THR A 276 -17.03 -4.05 -8.94
N GLU A 277 -17.06 -5.39 -8.98
CA GLU A 277 -18.31 -6.14 -9.16
C GLU A 277 -19.29 -5.85 -8.01
N LEU A 278 -18.82 -5.90 -6.76
CA LEU A 278 -19.66 -5.58 -5.59
C LEU A 278 -20.21 -4.15 -5.64
N TYR A 279 -19.45 -3.19 -6.16
CA TYR A 279 -19.90 -1.81 -6.33
C TYR A 279 -20.95 -1.68 -7.44
N ARG A 280 -20.74 -2.33 -8.60
CA ARG A 280 -21.65 -2.27 -9.76
C ARG A 280 -22.98 -2.97 -9.52
N SER A 281 -22.97 -4.17 -8.95
CA SER A 281 -24.17 -4.99 -8.76
C SER A 281 -24.77 -4.91 -7.35
N GLY A 282 -24.03 -4.33 -6.39
CA GLY A 282 -24.46 -4.24 -4.99
C GLY A 282 -25.49 -3.15 -4.72
N LYS A 283 -26.50 -3.49 -3.90
CA LYS A 283 -27.49 -2.52 -3.39
C LYS A 283 -26.90 -1.49 -2.40
N LYS A 284 -25.64 -1.67 -1.99
CA LYS A 284 -24.91 -0.86 -1.00
C LYS A 284 -23.88 0.10 -1.64
N SER A 285 -23.95 0.35 -2.95
CA SER A 285 -23.03 1.23 -3.67
C SER A 285 -23.14 2.71 -3.26
N HIS A 286 -24.34 3.16 -2.88
CA HIS A 286 -24.60 4.54 -2.47
C HIS A 286 -25.25 4.63 -1.09
N LEU A 287 -24.45 4.42 -0.04
CA LEU A 287 -24.91 4.48 1.35
C LEU A 287 -24.76 5.87 1.96
N ARG A 288 -25.58 6.14 2.98
CA ARG A 288 -25.55 7.36 3.80
C ARG A 288 -25.81 8.62 2.97
N LYS A 289 -26.82 8.56 2.10
CA LYS A 289 -27.32 9.73 1.38
C LYS A 289 -27.93 10.69 2.40
N THR A 290 -27.75 11.97 2.14
CA THR A 290 -28.38 13.01 2.96
C THR A 290 -29.83 13.10 2.54
N THR A 291 -30.76 12.90 3.48
CA THR A 291 -32.20 12.70 3.21
C THR A 291 -32.79 13.81 2.36
N GLU A 292 -32.47 15.05 2.72
CA GLU A 292 -32.88 16.24 2.00
C GLU A 292 -31.66 17.11 1.72
N LYS A 293 -31.44 17.46 0.45
CA LYS A 293 -30.34 18.33 0.01
C LYS A 293 -30.87 19.25 -1.09
N LYS A 294 -30.58 20.54 -0.99
CA LYS A 294 -30.80 21.49 -2.09
C LYS A 294 -29.43 21.89 -2.65
N ALA A 295 -29.34 21.96 -3.98
CA ALA A 295 -28.14 22.49 -4.61
C ALA A 295 -28.02 23.99 -4.31
N PRO A 296 -26.81 24.51 -4.04
CA PRO A 296 -26.61 25.94 -3.86
C PRO A 296 -26.91 26.69 -5.16
N SER A 297 -27.41 27.91 -5.04
CA SER A 297 -27.57 28.82 -6.18
C SER A 297 -26.22 29.25 -6.76
N LYS A 298 -26.22 29.67 -8.02
CA LYS A 298 -25.02 30.21 -8.68
C LYS A 298 -24.44 31.42 -7.93
N GLU A 299 -25.29 32.26 -7.37
CA GLU A 299 -24.90 33.41 -6.57
C GLU A 299 -24.17 32.99 -5.28
N THR A 300 -24.73 32.04 -4.53
CA THR A 300 -24.10 31.48 -3.33
C THR A 300 -22.75 30.85 -3.64
N THR A 301 -22.66 30.06 -4.71
CA THR A 301 -21.41 29.46 -5.17
C THR A 301 -20.39 30.55 -5.52
N ALA A 302 -20.76 31.54 -6.34
CA ALA A 302 -19.88 32.63 -6.71
C ALA A 302 -19.38 33.44 -5.50
N LYS A 303 -20.25 33.66 -4.49
CA LYS A 303 -19.87 34.34 -3.24
C LYS A 303 -18.83 33.55 -2.45
N LEU A 304 -18.98 32.22 -2.32
CA LEU A 304 -17.98 31.38 -1.67
C LEU A 304 -16.66 31.33 -2.45
N GLN A 305 -16.73 31.33 -3.78
CA GLN A 305 -15.57 31.30 -4.66
C GLN A 305 -14.67 32.55 -4.57
N GLN A 306 -15.18 33.65 -4.01
CA GLN A 306 -14.38 34.84 -3.76
C GLN A 306 -13.38 34.66 -2.60
N SER A 307 -13.65 33.73 -1.68
CA SER A 307 -12.80 33.50 -0.50
C SER A 307 -11.49 32.81 -0.84
N ASP A 308 -10.39 33.27 -0.25
CA ASP A 308 -9.08 32.61 -0.40
C ASP A 308 -9.07 31.19 0.19
N ILE A 309 -9.91 30.92 1.20
CA ILE A 309 -10.07 29.57 1.78
C ILE A 309 -10.64 28.61 0.74
N TRP A 310 -11.64 29.05 -0.02
CA TRP A 310 -12.17 28.25 -1.13
C TRP A 310 -11.11 28.04 -2.20
N LYS A 311 -10.40 29.10 -2.62
CA LYS A 311 -9.38 29.00 -3.67
C LYS A 311 -8.32 27.96 -3.31
N MET A 312 -7.84 27.94 -2.07
CA MET A 312 -6.86 26.98 -1.60
C MET A 312 -7.41 25.55 -1.54
N GLU A 313 -8.59 25.33 -0.95
CA GLU A 313 -9.22 24.00 -0.90
C GLU A 313 -9.55 23.48 -2.30
N ASN A 314 -9.95 24.36 -3.22
CA ASN A 314 -10.19 24.01 -4.62
C ASN A 314 -8.88 23.69 -5.34
N GLU A 315 -7.82 24.47 -5.14
CA GLU A 315 -6.49 24.18 -5.69
C GLU A 315 -5.98 22.80 -5.23
N PHE A 316 -6.23 22.42 -3.98
CA PHE A 316 -5.90 21.08 -3.49
C PHE A 316 -6.76 19.99 -4.14
N TYR A 317 -8.07 20.22 -4.30
CA TYR A 317 -8.98 19.30 -4.96
C TYR A 317 -8.60 19.05 -6.42
N GLU A 318 -8.40 20.11 -7.21
CA GLU A 318 -8.00 20.02 -8.61
C GLU A 318 -6.64 19.30 -8.76
N PHE A 319 -5.67 19.60 -7.89
CA PHE A 319 -4.38 18.92 -7.87
C PHE A 319 -4.53 17.40 -7.65
N ALA A 320 -5.36 16.99 -6.69
CA ALA A 320 -5.61 15.59 -6.42
C ALA A 320 -6.39 14.90 -7.55
N LEU A 321 -7.34 15.60 -8.17
CA LEU A 321 -8.11 15.13 -9.31
C LEU A 321 -7.18 14.89 -10.52
N GLU A 322 -6.33 15.87 -10.85
CA GLU A 322 -5.35 15.76 -11.93
C GLU A 322 -4.41 14.57 -11.69
N GLN A 323 -3.89 14.42 -10.47
CA GLN A 323 -3.06 13.28 -10.08
C GLN A 323 -3.80 11.94 -10.24
N PHE A 324 -5.07 11.87 -9.82
CA PHE A 324 -5.87 10.66 -9.95
C PHE A 324 -6.14 10.29 -11.42
N GLN A 325 -6.52 11.27 -12.23
CA GLN A 325 -6.78 11.08 -13.66
C GLN A 325 -5.50 10.69 -14.41
N PHE A 326 -4.35 11.25 -14.02
CA PHE A 326 -3.04 10.82 -14.54
C PHE A 326 -2.77 9.35 -14.25
N VAL A 327 -2.95 8.91 -12.99
CA VAL A 327 -2.75 7.50 -12.60
C VAL A 327 -3.72 6.59 -13.36
N ARG A 328 -5.00 6.96 -13.47
CA ARG A 328 -6.00 6.21 -14.24
C ARG A 328 -5.56 6.05 -15.69
N ALA A 329 -5.21 7.15 -16.36
CA ALA A 329 -4.80 7.15 -17.77
C ALA A 329 -3.58 6.24 -18.06
N HIS A 330 -2.71 6.03 -17.08
CA HIS A 330 -1.53 5.16 -17.20
C HIS A 330 -1.72 3.74 -16.66
N ALA A 331 -2.89 3.44 -16.07
CA ALA A 331 -3.19 2.13 -15.48
C ALA A 331 -4.26 1.35 -16.27
N VAL A 332 -5.10 2.02 -17.06
CA VAL A 332 -6.17 1.38 -17.83
C VAL A 332 -6.13 1.75 -19.31
N ARG A 333 -6.70 0.88 -20.13
CA ARG A 333 -7.09 1.16 -21.52
C ARG A 333 -8.61 1.17 -21.63
N GLU A 334 -9.15 2.08 -22.41
CA GLU A 334 -10.56 2.06 -22.77
C GLU A 334 -10.76 1.19 -24.02
N LYS A 335 -11.75 0.30 -23.98
CA LYS A 335 -12.20 -0.47 -25.13
C LYS A 335 -13.72 -0.62 -25.07
N ASP A 336 -14.40 -0.22 -26.13
CA ASP A 336 -15.87 -0.28 -26.25
C ASP A 336 -16.62 0.45 -25.11
N GLY A 337 -16.03 1.51 -24.56
CA GLY A 337 -16.58 2.30 -23.45
C GLY A 337 -16.37 1.68 -22.05
N GLU A 338 -15.72 0.51 -21.95
CA GLU A 338 -15.32 -0.11 -20.69
C GLU A 338 -13.81 0.07 -20.45
N LEU A 339 -13.44 0.25 -19.18
CA LEU A 339 -12.04 0.36 -18.77
C LEU A 339 -11.47 -1.01 -18.42
N TYR A 340 -10.29 -1.31 -18.96
CA TYR A 340 -9.54 -2.54 -18.69
C TYR A 340 -8.16 -2.21 -18.15
N VAL A 341 -7.76 -2.85 -17.05
CA VAL A 341 -6.42 -2.71 -16.47
C VAL A 341 -5.36 -3.17 -17.48
N LEU A 342 -4.30 -2.37 -17.64
CA LEU A 342 -3.18 -2.70 -18.50
C LEU A 342 -2.42 -3.93 -17.98
N ALA A 343 -1.94 -4.77 -18.90
CA ALA A 343 -1.06 -5.87 -18.54
C ALA A 343 0.31 -5.35 -18.07
N GLN A 344 1.10 -6.22 -17.43
CA GLN A 344 2.46 -5.89 -17.02
C GLN A 344 3.29 -5.48 -18.25
N ASN A 345 3.84 -4.26 -18.20
CA ASN A 345 4.62 -3.66 -19.29
C ASN A 345 6.12 -3.53 -18.97
N PHE A 346 6.63 -4.35 -18.05
CA PHE A 346 8.07 -4.43 -17.75
C PHE A 346 8.49 -5.89 -17.54
N PHE A 347 9.74 -6.21 -17.88
CA PHE A 347 10.35 -7.51 -17.60
C PHE A 347 11.83 -7.30 -17.29
N TYR A 348 12.43 -8.24 -16.55
CA TYR A 348 13.85 -8.21 -16.24
C TYR A 348 14.63 -8.98 -17.31
N GLU A 349 15.64 -8.34 -17.88
CA GLU A 349 16.59 -8.97 -18.80
C GLU A 349 18.03 -8.81 -18.29
N LYS A 350 18.97 -9.54 -18.88
CA LYS A 350 20.41 -9.48 -18.53
C LYS A 350 20.68 -9.75 -17.04
N ILE A 351 19.99 -10.73 -16.46
CA ILE A 351 20.22 -11.18 -15.08
C ILE A 351 21.53 -11.99 -15.04
N TYR A 352 22.48 -11.56 -14.22
CA TYR A 352 23.77 -12.22 -13.97
C TYR A 352 24.11 -12.25 -12.46
N PRO A 353 24.89 -13.23 -11.97
CA PRO A 353 25.45 -14.34 -12.73
C PRO A 353 24.34 -15.30 -13.19
N LYS A 354 24.55 -15.93 -14.36
CA LYS A 354 23.66 -17.02 -14.79
C LYS A 354 23.90 -18.19 -13.83
N SER A 355 22.84 -18.72 -13.21
CA SER A 355 22.93 -20.00 -12.51
C SER A 355 23.30 -21.06 -13.54
N ASN A 356 24.47 -21.69 -13.38
CA ASN A 356 24.87 -22.84 -14.17
C ASN A 356 23.98 -24.05 -13.91
#